data_AF-A0A224XJ99-F1
#
_entry.id   AF-A0A224XJ99-F1
#
_cell.length_a   1.000
_cell.length_b   1.000
_cell.length_c   1.000
_cell.angle_alpha   90.00
_cell.angle_beta   90.00
_cell.angle_gamma   90.00
#
_symmetry.space_group_name_H-M   'P 1'
#
loop_
_entity.id
_entity.type
_entity.pdbx_description
1 polymer ?
#
loop_
_entity_poly.entity_id
_entity_poly.type
_entity_poly.pdbx_seq_one_letter_code
_entity_poly.pdbx_strand_id
1 'polypeptide(L)'
;NLKQGNMWALKMIDATSKIQSGLLNGNFVNLGHYDECVRIDVPLDHNYTLYGQHCLVDLKITLPANLSIEIDGVKQPISVLLGSNTLTLTMGQCFPSDCPAYLIEHLYNTALFPINFFINGTGYNVFTSVAPSDCHLYARGEYTTAEWIVLMVVILILFVGVVCTTADLVSLNELVKTTPIHPGIQMILAFSVTRNVNKLFSTKSSPETMSVLNGLKVFSIMWVVLGHRYRYLIAMPLSNLTDIPDQLKEWTKMFIFSAPLSVDTFFMISGLLNMYVFCVIRAKKPRYTPLELLITYLHRYIRVTPAYALMIALTATWLYRLSDGPMWDRLMGPANEQCKTGWWENIVYLNNYLNPDEYCMMQSWYLAADMQMFWLSPLVLYPLWRWPLFGYIEIVILTAGSVASPFLISYLEGIKTPIPMTTNAAEQAKIMDAIYLPTHTKITSYIVGILTGYLLYGFRKQKIKFRMNKIFS
;
A
#
# COMPACT_ATOMS: atom_id res chain seq x y z
N ASN A 1 41.39 22.45 -5.59
CA ASN A 1 40.67 21.24 -6.04
C ASN A 1 40.16 21.35 -7.47
N LEU A 2 39.10 22.12 -7.79
CA LEU A 2 38.65 22.31 -9.19
C LEU A 2 39.70 22.98 -10.07
N LYS A 3 40.31 24.07 -9.58
CA LYS A 3 41.45 24.73 -10.26
C LYS A 3 42.71 23.85 -10.38
N GLN A 4 42.78 22.75 -9.63
CA GLN A 4 43.89 21.79 -9.69
C GLN A 4 43.57 20.59 -10.59
N GLY A 5 42.37 20.53 -11.19
CA GLY A 5 42.00 19.45 -12.12
C GLY A 5 41.73 18.10 -11.45
N ASN A 6 41.44 18.07 -10.15
CA ASN A 6 41.21 16.81 -9.45
C ASN A 6 39.96 16.09 -9.98
N MET A 7 40.13 14.84 -10.42
CA MET A 7 39.06 14.04 -11.03
C MET A 7 37.82 13.89 -10.14
N TRP A 8 38.00 13.74 -8.82
CA TRP A 8 36.88 13.61 -7.89
C TRP A 8 35.98 14.85 -7.87
N ALA A 9 36.56 16.05 -8.05
CA ALA A 9 35.78 17.29 -8.09
C ALA A 9 35.01 17.43 -9.41
N LEU A 10 35.58 16.92 -10.51
CA LEU A 10 34.87 16.82 -11.80
C LEU A 10 33.71 15.83 -11.72
N LYS A 11 33.90 14.67 -11.07
CA LYS A 11 32.82 13.70 -10.80
C LYS A 11 31.68 14.29 -9.99
N MET A 12 31.96 15.11 -8.96
CA MET A 12 30.90 15.80 -8.22
C MET A 12 30.08 16.75 -9.11
N ILE A 13 30.74 17.52 -9.98
CA ILE A 13 30.05 18.40 -10.93
C ILE A 13 29.27 17.59 -11.96
N ASP A 14 29.82 16.49 -12.47
CA ASP A 14 29.12 15.68 -13.46
C ASP A 14 27.93 14.92 -12.85
N ALA A 15 28.06 14.43 -11.63
CA ALA A 15 26.97 13.77 -10.92
C ALA A 15 25.82 14.73 -10.56
N THR A 16 26.10 16.03 -10.50
CA THR A 16 25.11 17.06 -10.21
C THR A 16 24.11 17.24 -11.36
N SER A 17 22.82 17.38 -11.01
CA SER A 17 21.76 17.58 -11.97
C SER A 17 21.89 18.92 -12.69
N LYS A 18 21.59 18.87 -13.99
CA LYS A 18 21.54 20.03 -14.87
C LYS A 18 20.08 20.47 -15.03
N ILE A 19 19.84 21.65 -15.58
CA ILE A 19 18.49 22.10 -15.92
C ILE A 19 17.89 21.09 -16.90
N GLN A 20 16.80 20.42 -16.50
CA GLN A 20 16.18 19.43 -17.37
C GLN A 20 15.41 20.07 -18.53
N SER A 21 15.42 19.39 -19.68
CA SER A 21 14.52 19.69 -20.78
C SER A 21 13.10 19.18 -20.51
N GLY A 22 12.11 19.79 -21.15
CA GLY A 22 10.72 19.32 -21.05
C GLY A 22 9.97 19.82 -19.82
N LEU A 23 10.36 20.97 -19.25
CA LEU A 23 9.63 21.59 -18.14
C LEU A 23 8.15 21.83 -18.48
N LEU A 24 7.87 22.25 -19.72
CA LEU A 24 6.51 22.45 -20.23
C LEU A 24 5.75 21.13 -20.47
N ASN A 25 6.45 19.99 -20.53
CA ASN A 25 5.86 18.65 -20.61
C ASN A 25 5.74 18.02 -19.20
N GLY A 26 6.02 18.79 -18.14
CA GLY A 26 5.90 18.36 -16.76
C GLY A 26 7.11 17.61 -16.20
N ASN A 27 8.28 17.71 -16.83
CA ASN A 27 9.52 17.17 -16.30
C ASN A 27 10.06 18.07 -15.17
N PHE A 28 9.54 17.90 -13.95
CA PHE A 28 9.87 18.74 -12.79
C PHE A 28 11.01 18.19 -11.92
N VAL A 29 11.45 16.96 -12.17
CA VAL A 29 12.45 16.29 -11.32
C VAL A 29 13.62 15.80 -12.15
N ASN A 30 14.83 16.24 -11.79
CA ASN A 30 16.09 15.72 -12.32
C ASN A 30 16.98 15.25 -11.18
N LEU A 31 17.19 13.94 -11.12
CA LEU A 31 17.85 13.29 -9.99
C LEU A 31 19.38 13.38 -10.04
N GLY A 32 19.98 13.85 -11.16
CA GLY A 32 21.43 13.75 -11.35
C GLY A 32 21.91 12.29 -11.38
N HIS A 33 23.22 12.08 -11.30
CA HIS A 33 23.82 10.73 -11.27
C HIS A 33 24.09 10.30 -9.82
N TYR A 34 23.05 9.78 -9.15
CA TYR A 34 23.11 9.35 -7.75
C TYR A 34 24.32 8.46 -7.42
N ASP A 35 24.47 7.34 -8.14
CA ASP A 35 25.54 6.36 -7.93
C ASP A 35 26.95 6.95 -8.10
N GLU A 36 27.11 7.93 -8.99
CA GLU A 36 28.41 8.53 -9.23
C GLU A 36 28.78 9.42 -8.06
N CYS A 37 27.82 10.18 -7.54
CA CYS A 37 28.04 11.05 -6.40
C CYS A 37 28.40 10.27 -5.12
N VAL A 38 27.55 9.32 -4.71
CA VAL A 38 27.71 8.65 -3.41
C VAL A 38 28.94 7.74 -3.36
N ARG A 39 29.43 7.27 -4.51
CA ARG A 39 30.65 6.45 -4.62
C ARG A 39 31.95 7.26 -4.59
N ILE A 40 31.89 8.59 -4.44
CA ILE A 40 33.10 9.41 -4.31
C ILE A 40 33.67 9.20 -2.91
N ASP A 41 34.86 8.63 -2.85
CA ASP A 41 35.66 8.43 -1.63
C ASP A 41 37.09 8.95 -1.88
N VAL A 42 37.46 10.02 -1.18
CA VAL A 42 38.75 10.69 -1.41
C VAL A 42 39.51 10.79 -0.09
N PRO A 43 40.56 9.97 0.12
CA PRO A 43 41.45 10.15 1.24
C PRO A 43 42.25 11.44 1.03
N LEU A 44 42.00 12.45 1.86
CA LEU A 44 42.69 13.75 1.77
C LEU A 44 43.87 13.83 2.73
N ASP A 45 43.83 13.10 3.85
CA ASP A 45 44.91 12.97 4.82
C ASP A 45 44.82 11.61 5.53
N HIS A 46 45.83 11.22 6.33
CA HIS A 46 45.87 9.95 7.06
C HIS A 46 44.65 9.71 7.96
N ASN A 47 44.02 10.77 8.46
CA ASN A 47 42.88 10.70 9.38
C ASN A 47 41.56 11.19 8.77
N TYR A 48 41.55 11.58 7.49
CA TYR A 48 40.37 12.22 6.91
C TYR A 48 40.10 11.78 5.47
N THR A 49 38.92 11.20 5.27
CA THR A 49 38.38 10.81 3.97
C THR A 49 37.13 11.62 3.69
N LEU A 50 37.13 12.32 2.56
CA LEU A 50 35.99 13.06 2.06
C LEU A 50 35.06 12.10 1.29
N TYR A 51 33.78 12.08 1.63
CA TYR A 51 32.79 11.31 0.90
C TYR A 51 31.90 12.22 0.06
N GLY A 52 31.35 11.67 -1.03
CA GLY A 52 30.26 12.32 -1.77
C GLY A 52 28.93 12.10 -1.08
N GLN A 53 28.11 13.16 -1.08
CA GLN A 53 26.76 13.19 -0.54
C GLN A 53 25.81 13.70 -1.62
N HIS A 54 24.84 12.88 -1.98
CA HIS A 54 23.81 13.25 -2.94
C HIS A 54 22.63 13.87 -2.19
N CYS A 55 22.27 15.11 -2.51
CA CYS A 55 21.16 15.82 -1.89
C CYS A 55 20.09 16.19 -2.91
N LEU A 56 18.82 15.99 -2.59
CA LEU A 56 17.73 16.60 -3.36
C LEU A 56 17.45 18.02 -2.87
N VAL A 57 17.53 18.94 -3.81
CA VAL A 57 17.24 20.36 -3.59
C VAL A 57 15.92 20.69 -4.28
N ASP A 58 14.93 21.08 -3.49
CA ASP A 58 13.63 21.50 -4.00
C ASP A 58 13.63 23.02 -4.21
N LEU A 59 13.69 23.44 -5.46
CA LEU A 59 13.47 24.83 -5.86
C LEU A 59 11.96 25.09 -5.94
N LYS A 60 11.46 25.85 -4.98
CA LYS A 60 10.04 26.19 -4.81
C LYS A 60 9.78 27.59 -5.36
N ILE A 61 8.88 27.66 -6.34
CA ILE A 61 8.41 28.90 -6.95
C ILE A 61 6.96 29.08 -6.51
N THR A 62 6.75 30.01 -5.58
CA THR A 62 5.41 30.45 -5.20
C THR A 62 4.84 31.32 -6.31
N LEU A 63 3.64 30.96 -6.75
CA LEU A 63 2.90 31.61 -7.82
C LEU A 63 1.80 32.50 -7.21
N PRO A 64 1.46 33.63 -7.84
CA PRO A 64 0.38 34.48 -7.36
C PRO A 64 -0.97 33.75 -7.43
N ALA A 65 -1.81 33.93 -6.41
CA ALA A 65 -3.10 33.22 -6.29
C ALA A 65 -4.07 33.45 -7.46
N ASN A 66 -3.93 34.58 -8.16
CA ASN A 66 -4.76 34.96 -9.30
C ASN A 66 -4.22 34.46 -10.64
N LEU A 67 -3.10 33.73 -10.64
CA LEU A 67 -2.52 33.18 -11.87
C LEU A 67 -3.44 32.09 -12.42
N SER A 68 -4.04 32.38 -13.57
CA SER A 68 -4.85 31.43 -14.33
C SER A 68 -4.17 31.14 -15.66
N ILE A 69 -4.24 29.87 -16.05
CA ILE A 69 -3.81 29.37 -17.34
C ILE A 69 -5.02 28.94 -18.14
N GLU A 70 -4.95 29.11 -19.45
CA GLU A 70 -6.00 28.69 -20.36
C GLU A 70 -5.63 27.31 -20.92
N ILE A 71 -6.45 26.31 -20.61
CA ILE A 71 -6.31 24.94 -21.12
C ILE A 71 -7.61 24.64 -21.87
N ASP A 72 -7.52 24.30 -23.16
CA ASP A 72 -8.68 23.99 -24.01
C ASP A 72 -9.80 25.04 -23.99
N GLY A 73 -9.43 26.33 -23.92
CA GLY A 73 -10.37 27.46 -23.88
C GLY A 73 -11.01 27.72 -22.51
N VAL A 74 -10.61 27.00 -21.46
CA VAL A 74 -11.08 27.19 -20.08
C VAL A 74 -9.97 27.79 -19.23
N LYS A 75 -10.23 28.97 -18.64
CA LYS A 75 -9.33 29.56 -17.65
C LYS A 75 -9.44 28.81 -16.33
N GLN A 76 -8.36 28.15 -15.93
CA GLN A 76 -8.25 27.50 -14.64
C GLN A 76 -7.11 28.11 -13.81
N PRO A 77 -7.29 28.27 -12.50
CA PRO A 77 -6.19 28.69 -11.63
C PRO A 77 -5.09 27.62 -11.67
N ILE A 78 -3.83 28.04 -11.73
CA ILE A 78 -2.68 27.13 -11.84
C ILE A 78 -2.57 26.18 -10.64
N SER A 79 -3.17 26.56 -9.51
CA SER A 79 -3.23 25.78 -8.28
C SER A 79 -4.05 24.50 -8.41
N VAL A 80 -5.02 24.45 -9.33
CA VAL A 80 -5.78 23.24 -9.64
C VAL A 80 -4.93 22.24 -10.41
N LEU A 81 -4.00 22.72 -11.24
CA LEU A 81 -3.09 21.86 -12.00
C LEU A 81 -1.96 21.32 -11.12
N LEU A 82 -1.34 22.17 -10.31
CA LEU A 82 -0.19 21.83 -9.47
C LEU A 82 -0.57 21.27 -8.09
N GLY A 83 -1.85 21.31 -7.74
CA GLY A 83 -2.37 20.93 -6.41
C GLY A 83 -1.99 21.91 -5.29
N SER A 84 -1.22 22.95 -5.60
CA SER A 84 -0.82 24.02 -4.68
C SER A 84 -0.44 25.28 -5.47
N ASN A 85 -0.27 26.42 -4.79
CA ASN A 85 0.27 27.64 -5.40
C ASN A 85 1.80 27.61 -5.55
N THR A 86 2.45 26.45 -5.35
CA THR A 86 3.91 26.34 -5.41
C THR A 86 4.32 25.30 -6.44
N LEU A 87 5.05 25.74 -7.45
CA LEU A 87 5.74 24.83 -8.37
C LEU A 87 7.05 24.39 -7.71
N THR A 88 7.25 23.07 -7.57
CA THR A 88 8.48 22.51 -6.99
C THR A 88 9.30 21.83 -8.08
N LEU A 89 10.53 22.28 -8.28
CA LEU A 89 11.51 21.66 -9.16
C LEU A 89 12.54 20.94 -8.30
N THR A 90 12.61 19.62 -8.39
CA THR A 90 13.54 18.82 -7.58
C THR A 90 14.81 18.53 -8.37
N MET A 91 15.95 18.90 -7.81
CA MET A 91 17.27 18.77 -8.42
C MET A 91 18.20 17.95 -7.52
N GLY A 92 18.71 16.83 -8.01
CA GLY A 92 19.75 16.05 -7.32
C GLY A 92 21.12 16.68 -7.49
N GLN A 93 21.73 17.11 -6.40
CA GLN A 93 23.00 17.83 -6.38
C GLN A 93 24.04 17.01 -5.61
N CYS A 94 25.30 17.03 -6.06
CA CYS A 94 26.37 16.33 -5.39
C CYS A 94 27.24 17.29 -4.59
N PHE A 95 27.30 17.08 -3.28
CA PHE A 95 28.12 17.86 -2.36
C PHE A 95 29.10 16.94 -1.62
N PRO A 96 30.16 17.50 -1.01
CA PRO A 96 30.95 16.75 -0.05
C PRO A 96 30.16 16.47 1.24
N SER A 97 30.46 15.37 1.93
CA SER A 97 29.80 14.94 3.17
C SER A 97 29.85 15.93 4.32
N ASP A 98 30.79 16.87 4.29
CA ASP A 98 30.92 17.94 5.28
C ASP A 98 29.87 19.05 5.11
N CYS A 99 29.11 19.07 4.01
CA CYS A 99 28.10 20.08 3.74
C CYS A 99 26.74 19.62 4.30
N PRO A 100 26.33 20.09 5.49
CA PRO A 100 25.01 19.73 6.02
C PRO A 100 23.89 20.37 5.19
N ALA A 101 22.73 19.73 5.17
CA ALA A 101 21.55 20.17 4.40
C ALA A 101 21.19 21.64 4.62
N TYR A 102 21.23 22.14 5.86
CA TYR A 102 20.91 23.54 6.17
C TYR A 102 21.88 24.53 5.52
N LEU A 103 23.15 24.16 5.38
CA LEU A 103 24.16 25.01 4.75
C LEU A 103 23.93 25.07 3.24
N ILE A 104 23.57 23.94 2.63
CA ILE A 104 23.19 23.86 1.21
C ILE A 104 21.97 24.76 0.96
N GLU A 105 20.92 24.61 1.77
CA GLU A 105 19.71 25.45 1.67
C GLU A 105 20.03 26.95 1.80
N HIS A 106 20.86 27.32 2.78
CA HIS A 106 21.27 28.71 2.98
C HIS A 106 22.07 29.25 1.79
N LEU A 107 22.96 28.44 1.21
CA LEU A 107 23.77 28.82 0.04
C LEU A 107 22.89 29.14 -1.18
N TYR A 108 21.94 28.26 -1.50
CA TYR A 108 21.02 28.48 -2.61
C TYR A 108 20.11 29.69 -2.37
N ASN A 109 19.53 29.82 -1.18
CA ASN A 109 18.66 30.95 -0.85
C ASN A 109 19.42 32.29 -0.91
N THR A 110 20.71 32.30 -0.54
CA THR A 110 21.57 33.48 -0.70
C THR A 110 21.82 33.79 -2.18
N ALA A 111 22.07 32.78 -3.02
CA ALA A 111 22.25 32.94 -4.46
C ALA A 111 20.97 33.42 -5.18
N LEU A 112 19.79 33.09 -4.64
CA LEU A 112 18.48 33.52 -5.15
C LEU A 112 18.07 34.93 -4.69
N PHE A 113 18.77 35.52 -3.71
CA PHE A 113 18.44 36.85 -3.18
C PHE A 113 18.30 37.94 -4.27
N PRO A 114 19.21 38.05 -5.25
CA PRO A 114 19.06 39.05 -6.33
C PRO A 114 17.79 38.83 -7.15
N ILE A 115 17.43 37.57 -7.43
CA ILE A 115 16.21 37.23 -8.19
C ILE A 115 14.97 37.66 -7.40
N ASN A 116 14.91 37.30 -6.11
CA ASN A 116 13.81 37.70 -5.23
C ASN A 116 13.68 39.22 -5.10
N PHE A 117 14.80 39.95 -5.13
CA PHE A 117 14.78 41.40 -5.15
C PHE A 117 14.12 41.95 -6.42
N PHE A 118 14.43 41.40 -7.60
CA PHE A 118 13.84 41.84 -8.87
C PHE A 118 12.35 41.49 -9.02
N ILE A 119 11.92 40.36 -8.48
CA ILE A 119 10.50 39.93 -8.55
C ILE A 119 9.68 40.43 -7.36
N ASN A 120 10.26 41.21 -6.44
CA ASN A 120 9.54 41.73 -5.29
C ASN A 120 8.32 42.57 -5.74
N GLY A 121 7.16 42.34 -5.12
CA GLY A 121 5.90 42.98 -5.48
C GLY A 121 5.13 42.35 -6.65
N THR A 122 5.70 41.37 -7.37
CA THR A 122 5.00 40.65 -8.45
C THR A 122 4.06 39.54 -7.95
N GLY A 123 4.15 39.19 -6.66
CA GLY A 123 3.46 38.04 -6.07
C GLY A 123 4.15 36.70 -6.30
N TYR A 124 5.30 36.69 -7.00
CA TYR A 124 6.18 35.52 -7.10
C TYR A 124 7.23 35.53 -5.99
N ASN A 125 7.58 34.36 -5.47
CA ASN A 125 8.68 34.17 -4.54
C ASN A 125 9.42 32.87 -4.88
N VAL A 126 10.75 32.91 -4.90
CA VAL A 126 11.57 31.75 -5.22
C VAL A 126 12.46 31.41 -4.05
N PHE A 127 12.36 30.20 -3.53
CA PHE A 127 13.20 29.74 -2.44
C PHE A 127 13.55 28.28 -2.64
N THR A 128 14.60 27.84 -1.96
CA THR A 128 15.01 26.44 -1.92
C THR A 128 14.75 25.85 -0.56
N SER A 129 14.49 24.54 -0.55
CA SER A 129 14.33 23.74 0.65
C SER A 129 15.11 22.44 0.49
N VAL A 130 15.88 22.06 1.50
CA VAL A 130 16.69 20.84 1.50
C VAL A 130 16.46 20.10 2.82
N ALA A 131 15.72 18.98 2.76
CA ALA A 131 15.50 18.17 3.95
C ALA A 131 16.77 17.38 4.31
N PRO A 132 17.11 17.22 5.60
CA PRO A 132 18.23 16.36 5.99
C PRO A 132 18.08 14.90 5.51
N SER A 133 16.84 14.40 5.43
CA SER A 133 16.51 13.08 4.90
C SER A 133 16.65 12.95 3.38
N ASP A 134 16.82 14.06 2.66
CA ASP A 134 17.03 14.08 1.21
C ASP A 134 18.53 14.04 0.84
N CYS A 135 19.42 14.04 1.85
CA CYS A 135 20.86 14.01 1.68
C CYS A 135 21.43 12.63 2.05
N HIS A 136 21.90 11.90 1.04
CA HIS A 136 22.29 10.50 1.14
C HIS A 136 23.79 10.31 0.98
N LEU A 137 24.33 9.44 1.83
CA LEU A 137 25.68 8.87 1.71
C LEU A 137 25.57 7.42 1.21
N TYR A 138 26.69 6.86 0.76
CA TYR A 138 26.74 5.44 0.36
C TYR A 138 26.41 4.49 1.51
N ALA A 139 26.96 4.74 2.70
CA ALA A 139 26.68 3.94 3.89
C ALA A 139 25.46 4.50 4.64
N ARG A 140 24.39 3.71 4.75
CA ARG A 140 23.21 4.03 5.57
C ARG A 140 23.47 3.71 7.05
N GLY A 141 24.41 4.40 7.71
CA GLY A 141 24.61 4.32 9.17
C GLY A 141 24.68 2.91 9.78
N GLU A 142 24.48 2.82 11.10
CA GLU A 142 24.44 1.53 11.81
C GLU A 142 23.02 0.98 11.92
N TYR A 143 22.92 -0.33 12.18
CA TYR A 143 21.65 -1.01 12.42
C TYR A 143 21.15 -0.76 13.85
N THR A 144 19.87 -0.42 13.95
CA THR A 144 19.14 -0.25 15.20
C THR A 144 18.85 -1.60 15.86
N THR A 145 18.57 -1.58 17.18
CA THR A 145 18.17 -2.78 17.94
C THR A 145 16.93 -3.46 17.34
N ALA A 146 15.95 -2.68 16.86
CA ALA A 146 14.75 -3.22 16.24
C ALA A 146 15.06 -3.99 14.94
N GLU A 147 15.96 -3.46 14.11
CA GLU A 147 16.41 -4.13 12.88
C GLU A 147 17.08 -5.48 13.19
N TRP A 148 17.97 -5.50 14.19
CA TRP A 148 18.60 -6.74 14.65
C TRP A 148 17.58 -7.76 15.18
N ILE A 149 16.60 -7.33 15.99
CA ILE A 149 15.55 -8.22 16.51
C ILE A 149 14.76 -8.85 15.36
N VAL A 150 14.29 -8.03 14.40
CA VAL A 150 13.50 -8.52 13.26
C VAL A 150 14.32 -9.48 12.41
N LEU A 151 15.60 -9.19 12.18
CA LEU A 151 16.50 -10.09 11.45
C LEU A 151 16.65 -11.44 12.15
N MET A 152 16.87 -11.43 13.47
CA MET A 152 16.98 -12.66 14.27
C MET A 152 15.69 -13.48 14.23
N VAL A 153 14.52 -12.85 14.24
CA VAL A 153 13.22 -13.54 14.08
C VAL A 153 13.12 -14.19 12.69
N VAL A 154 13.49 -13.48 11.61
CA VAL A 154 13.48 -14.04 10.26
C VAL A 154 14.46 -15.22 10.14
N ILE A 155 15.68 -15.07 10.65
CA ILE A 155 16.69 -16.13 10.68
C ILE A 155 16.17 -17.33 11.49
N LEU A 156 15.52 -17.12 12.63
CA LEU A 156 14.94 -18.19 13.43
C LEU A 156 13.84 -18.94 12.67
N ILE A 157 12.96 -18.25 11.96
CA ILE A 157 11.91 -18.88 11.13
C ILE A 157 12.55 -19.73 10.02
N LEU A 158 13.57 -19.21 9.35
CA LEU A 158 14.31 -19.95 8.32
C LEU A 158 15.03 -21.16 8.90
N PHE A 159 15.66 -21.01 10.06
CA PHE A 159 16.34 -22.08 10.77
C PHE A 159 15.37 -23.19 11.18
N VAL A 160 14.23 -22.85 11.77
CA VAL A 160 13.16 -23.82 12.11
C VAL A 160 12.69 -24.53 10.85
N GLY A 161 12.48 -23.80 9.75
CA GLY A 161 12.13 -24.38 8.45
C GLY A 161 13.16 -25.40 7.96
N VAL A 162 14.46 -25.09 8.03
CA VAL A 162 15.54 -26.00 7.64
C VAL A 162 15.58 -27.25 8.53
N VAL A 163 15.51 -27.07 9.85
CA VAL A 163 15.52 -28.19 10.82
C VAL A 163 14.32 -29.10 10.60
N CYS A 164 13.10 -28.54 10.49
CA CYS A 164 11.88 -29.32 10.26
C CYS A 164 11.87 -30.02 8.90
N THR A 165 12.41 -29.37 7.85
CA THR A 165 12.54 -29.99 6.52
C THR A 165 13.54 -31.14 6.54
N THR A 166 14.66 -30.98 7.23
CA THR A 166 15.67 -32.04 7.38
C THR A 166 15.09 -33.23 8.15
N ALA A 167 14.39 -32.97 9.26
CA ALA A 167 13.71 -34.01 10.04
C ALA A 167 12.65 -34.74 9.20
N ASP A 168 11.90 -34.02 8.36
CA ASP A 168 10.93 -34.62 7.44
C ASP A 168 11.61 -35.55 6.44
N LEU A 169 12.62 -35.07 5.71
CA LEU A 169 13.27 -35.83 4.63
C LEU A 169 14.06 -37.04 5.13
N VAL A 170 14.74 -36.92 6.27
CA VAL A 170 15.66 -37.96 6.77
C VAL A 170 14.94 -38.98 7.65
N SER A 171 14.10 -38.53 8.57
CA SER A 171 13.61 -39.37 9.67
C SER A 171 12.10 -39.62 9.62
N LEU A 172 11.30 -38.63 9.24
CA LEU A 172 9.85 -38.71 9.38
C LEU A 172 9.14 -39.18 8.10
N ASN A 173 9.75 -39.06 6.91
CA ASN A 173 9.08 -39.43 5.66
C ASN A 173 8.70 -40.91 5.61
N GLU A 174 9.58 -41.81 6.04
CA GLU A 174 9.29 -43.25 6.11
C GLU A 174 8.41 -43.61 7.33
N LEU A 175 8.59 -42.91 8.45
CA LEU A 175 7.79 -43.11 9.66
C LEU A 175 6.31 -42.76 9.43
N VAL A 176 6.03 -41.68 8.70
CA VAL A 176 4.68 -41.20 8.37
C VAL A 176 3.95 -42.17 7.43
N LYS A 177 4.65 -42.96 6.62
CA LYS A 177 4.04 -44.00 5.78
C LYS A 177 3.58 -45.22 6.58
N THR A 178 4.22 -45.47 7.72
CA THR A 178 4.09 -46.73 8.47
C THR A 178 3.36 -46.60 9.80
N THR A 179 3.28 -45.39 10.38
CA THR A 179 2.71 -45.17 11.71
C THR A 179 1.68 -44.02 11.74
N PRO A 180 0.70 -44.06 12.66
CA PRO A 180 -0.23 -42.96 12.85
C PRO A 180 0.48 -41.71 13.37
N ILE A 181 0.16 -40.55 12.80
CA ILE A 181 0.86 -39.28 13.05
C ILE A 181 0.44 -38.70 14.40
N HIS A 182 1.39 -38.53 15.32
CA HIS A 182 1.18 -37.80 16.57
C HIS A 182 1.18 -36.26 16.37
N PRO A 183 0.51 -35.47 17.25
CA PRO A 183 0.41 -34.01 17.11
C PRO A 183 1.76 -33.29 17.02
N GLY A 184 2.78 -33.75 17.76
CA GLY A 184 4.13 -33.18 17.70
C GLY A 184 4.79 -33.36 16.33
N ILE A 185 4.65 -34.54 15.74
CA ILE A 185 5.12 -34.82 14.37
C ILE A 185 4.35 -33.95 13.37
N GLN A 186 3.03 -33.80 13.55
CA GLN A 186 2.22 -32.94 12.70
C GLN A 186 2.70 -31.47 12.73
N MET A 187 3.13 -30.97 13.89
CA MET A 187 3.70 -29.63 14.02
C MET A 187 5.03 -29.48 13.28
N ILE A 188 5.93 -30.46 13.39
CA ILE A 188 7.20 -30.48 12.64
C ILE A 188 6.93 -30.49 11.13
N LEU A 189 6.03 -31.37 10.68
CA LEU A 189 5.66 -31.46 9.26
C LEU A 189 4.99 -30.18 8.73
N ALA A 190 4.33 -29.40 9.59
CA ALA A 190 3.75 -28.12 9.21
C ALA A 190 4.80 -27.06 8.86
N PHE A 191 6.03 -27.18 9.38
CA PHE A 191 7.16 -26.30 9.05
C PHE A 191 8.10 -26.89 7.97
N SER A 192 7.83 -28.10 7.46
CA SER A 192 8.59 -28.67 6.35
C SER A 192 8.37 -27.87 5.07
N VAL A 193 9.43 -27.24 4.56
CA VAL A 193 9.42 -26.43 3.35
C VAL A 193 9.07 -27.30 2.15
N THR A 194 9.66 -28.49 2.02
CA THR A 194 9.41 -29.39 0.88
C THR A 194 7.93 -29.77 0.77
N ARG A 195 7.28 -30.13 1.88
CA ARG A 195 5.84 -30.46 1.88
C ARG A 195 4.98 -29.25 1.56
N ASN A 196 5.28 -28.11 2.16
CA ASN A 196 4.52 -26.88 1.92
C ASN A 196 4.67 -26.41 0.46
N VAL A 197 5.86 -26.50 -0.13
CA VAL A 197 6.13 -26.20 -1.55
C VAL A 197 5.36 -27.16 -2.46
N ASN A 198 5.43 -28.47 -2.20
CA ASN A 198 4.68 -29.46 -2.97
C ASN A 198 3.15 -29.24 -2.87
N LYS A 199 2.66 -28.81 -1.70
CA LYS A 199 1.25 -28.46 -1.50
C LYS A 199 0.88 -27.15 -2.19
N LEU A 200 1.77 -26.16 -2.21
CA LEU A 200 1.58 -24.86 -2.86
C LEU A 200 1.46 -25.01 -4.37
N PHE A 201 2.29 -25.84 -4.98
CA PHE A 201 2.27 -26.12 -6.43
C PHE A 201 1.30 -27.23 -6.85
N SER A 202 0.60 -27.86 -5.90
CA SER A 202 -0.38 -28.90 -6.20
C SER A 202 -1.66 -28.30 -6.77
N THR A 203 -2.06 -28.76 -7.97
CA THR A 203 -3.34 -28.42 -8.61
C THR A 203 -4.50 -29.32 -8.19
N LYS A 204 -4.26 -30.31 -7.33
CA LYS A 204 -5.30 -31.21 -6.81
C LYS A 204 -6.31 -30.43 -5.98
N SER A 205 -7.57 -30.44 -6.40
CA SER A 205 -8.67 -29.78 -5.70
C SER A 205 -9.67 -30.80 -5.16
N SER A 206 -10.11 -30.62 -3.91
CA SER A 206 -11.20 -31.44 -3.35
C SER A 206 -12.53 -31.04 -3.99
N PRO A 207 -13.48 -31.97 -4.21
CA PRO A 207 -14.83 -31.66 -4.70
C PRO A 207 -15.57 -30.61 -3.85
N GLU A 208 -15.18 -30.45 -2.59
CA GLU A 208 -15.79 -29.48 -1.67
C GLU A 208 -15.30 -28.04 -1.91
N THR A 209 -14.17 -27.86 -2.61
CA THR A 209 -13.58 -26.55 -2.89
C THR A 209 -14.35 -25.82 -3.99
N MET A 210 -14.58 -24.52 -3.79
CA MET A 210 -15.21 -23.67 -4.80
C MET A 210 -14.14 -23.08 -5.72
N SER A 211 -13.75 -23.84 -6.75
CA SER A 211 -12.65 -23.49 -7.68
C SER A 211 -12.84 -22.13 -8.35
N VAL A 212 -14.08 -21.76 -8.70
CA VAL A 212 -14.40 -20.45 -9.30
C VAL A 212 -13.95 -19.29 -8.41
N LEU A 213 -14.06 -19.41 -7.08
CA LEU A 213 -13.62 -18.36 -6.15
C LEU A 213 -12.09 -18.17 -6.19
N ASN A 214 -11.33 -19.23 -6.46
CA ASN A 214 -9.88 -19.11 -6.62
C ASN A 214 -9.54 -18.36 -7.91
N GLY A 215 -10.25 -18.62 -9.00
CA GLY A 215 -10.10 -17.86 -10.25
C GLY A 215 -10.39 -16.37 -10.07
N LEU A 216 -11.51 -16.04 -9.40
CA LEU A 216 -11.86 -14.65 -9.07
C LEU A 216 -10.76 -13.97 -8.26
N LYS A 217 -10.21 -14.64 -7.24
CA LYS A 217 -9.09 -14.08 -6.45
C LYS A 217 -7.88 -13.77 -7.33
N VAL A 218 -7.50 -14.64 -8.27
CA VAL A 218 -6.34 -14.39 -9.14
C VAL A 218 -6.55 -13.11 -9.97
N PHE A 219 -7.70 -12.98 -10.62
CA PHE A 219 -8.01 -11.77 -11.41
C PHE A 219 -8.06 -10.51 -10.52
N SER A 220 -8.66 -10.59 -9.34
CA SER A 220 -8.69 -9.46 -8.40
C SER A 220 -7.29 -9.09 -7.88
N ILE A 221 -6.42 -10.05 -7.56
CA ILE A 221 -5.03 -9.77 -7.15
C ILE A 221 -4.27 -9.09 -8.27
N MET A 222 -4.37 -9.58 -9.52
CA MET A 222 -3.74 -8.94 -10.67
C MET A 222 -4.21 -7.50 -10.85
N TRP A 223 -5.51 -7.25 -10.64
CA TRP A 223 -6.09 -5.92 -10.72
C TRP A 223 -5.59 -4.98 -9.60
N VAL A 224 -5.49 -5.48 -8.37
CA VAL A 224 -4.87 -4.76 -7.23
C VAL A 224 -3.42 -4.37 -7.57
N VAL A 225 -2.60 -5.33 -8.02
CA VAL A 225 -1.19 -5.09 -8.37
C VAL A 225 -1.06 -4.03 -9.47
N LEU A 226 -1.90 -4.11 -10.51
CA LEU A 226 -1.93 -3.13 -11.58
C LEU A 226 -2.27 -1.73 -11.05
N GLY A 227 -3.32 -1.61 -10.22
CA GLY A 227 -3.73 -0.34 -9.63
C GLY A 227 -2.64 0.29 -8.76
N HIS A 228 -2.03 -0.48 -7.85
CA HIS A 228 -0.94 0.01 -7.01
C HIS A 228 0.29 0.41 -7.84
N ARG A 229 0.63 -0.35 -8.90
CA ARG A 229 1.75 0.01 -9.78
C ARG A 229 1.57 1.39 -10.40
N TYR A 230 0.39 1.69 -10.94
CA TYR A 230 0.12 3.01 -11.53
C TYR A 230 -0.01 4.12 -10.48
N ARG A 231 -0.55 3.83 -9.29
CA ARG A 231 -0.57 4.78 -8.18
C ARG A 231 0.85 5.21 -7.79
N TYR A 232 1.75 4.27 -7.61
CA TYR A 232 3.15 4.58 -7.27
C TYR A 232 3.90 5.20 -8.45
N LEU A 233 3.58 4.84 -9.70
CA LEU A 233 4.17 5.46 -10.89
C LEU A 233 3.93 6.98 -10.92
N ILE A 234 2.73 7.44 -10.56
CA ILE A 234 2.39 8.88 -10.54
C ILE A 234 3.12 9.62 -9.41
N ALA A 235 3.52 8.91 -8.35
CA ALA A 235 4.31 9.48 -7.26
C ALA A 235 5.82 9.55 -7.56
N MET A 236 6.26 8.96 -8.67
CA MET A 236 7.66 8.96 -9.12
C MET A 236 7.90 10.07 -10.16
N PRO A 237 9.16 10.48 -10.37
CA PRO A 237 9.54 11.40 -11.44
C PRO A 237 9.06 10.93 -12.82
N LEU A 238 8.25 11.76 -13.49
CA LEU A 238 7.77 11.54 -14.85
C LEU A 238 8.21 12.70 -15.75
N SER A 239 8.69 12.40 -16.95
CA SER A 239 9.12 13.42 -17.92
C SER A 239 7.99 13.99 -18.77
N ASN A 240 6.82 13.34 -18.76
CA ASN A 240 5.69 13.62 -19.63
C ASN A 240 4.36 13.67 -18.84
N LEU A 241 4.37 14.36 -17.70
CA LEU A 241 3.20 14.50 -16.83
C LEU A 241 2.00 15.11 -17.57
N THR A 242 2.24 15.97 -18.57
CA THR A 242 1.18 16.61 -19.37
C THR A 242 0.39 15.64 -20.24
N ASP A 243 0.93 14.47 -20.56
CA ASP A 243 0.23 13.47 -21.38
C ASP A 243 -0.80 12.69 -20.56
N ILE A 244 -0.68 12.70 -19.22
CA ILE A 244 -1.52 11.90 -18.33
C ILE A 244 -3.00 12.24 -18.55
N PRO A 245 -3.48 13.50 -18.45
CA PRO A 245 -4.90 13.82 -18.59
C PRO A 245 -5.56 13.27 -19.86
N ASP A 246 -4.85 13.30 -21.00
CA ASP A 246 -5.37 12.76 -22.26
C ASP A 246 -5.40 11.24 -22.26
N GLN A 247 -4.37 10.59 -21.73
CA GLN A 247 -4.37 9.14 -21.53
C GLN A 247 -5.50 8.69 -20.60
N LEU A 248 -5.87 9.49 -19.59
CA LEU A 248 -6.96 9.12 -18.67
C LEU A 248 -8.33 9.03 -19.37
N LYS A 249 -8.49 9.72 -20.50
CA LYS A 249 -9.73 9.68 -21.31
C LYS A 249 -9.88 8.35 -22.07
N GLU A 250 -8.82 7.56 -22.20
CA GLU A 250 -8.87 6.26 -22.85
C GLU A 250 -9.63 5.23 -21.99
N TRP A 251 -10.55 4.49 -22.61
CA TRP A 251 -11.35 3.47 -21.93
C TRP A 251 -10.50 2.34 -21.32
N THR A 252 -9.33 2.04 -21.91
CA THR A 252 -8.41 1.02 -21.39
C THR A 252 -7.83 1.43 -20.03
N LYS A 253 -7.64 2.73 -19.80
CA LYS A 253 -7.15 3.26 -18.53
C LYS A 253 -8.24 3.28 -17.47
N MET A 254 -9.53 3.36 -17.85
CA MET A 254 -10.64 3.26 -16.88
C MET A 254 -10.59 1.99 -16.03
N PHE A 255 -10.08 0.88 -16.60
CA PHE A 255 -9.84 -0.35 -15.84
C PHE A 255 -8.84 -0.14 -14.70
N ILE A 256 -7.75 0.61 -14.93
CA ILE A 256 -6.76 0.97 -13.91
C ILE A 256 -7.39 1.90 -12.87
N PHE A 257 -8.18 2.88 -13.32
CA PHE A 257 -8.89 3.81 -12.43
C PHE A 257 -9.86 3.15 -11.48
N SER A 258 -10.55 2.12 -11.97
CA SER A 258 -11.50 1.36 -11.19
C SER A 258 -10.84 0.26 -10.34
N ALA A 259 -9.50 0.16 -10.33
CA ALA A 259 -8.79 -0.79 -9.47
C ALA A 259 -9.15 -0.74 -7.99
N PRO A 260 -9.53 0.41 -7.38
CA PRO A 260 -10.05 0.44 -6.02
C PRO A 260 -11.28 -0.45 -5.78
N LEU A 261 -12.05 -0.81 -6.82
CA LEU A 261 -13.19 -1.74 -6.75
C LEU A 261 -12.77 -3.21 -6.69
N SER A 262 -11.52 -3.54 -7.02
CA SER A 262 -11.03 -4.93 -6.96
C SER A 262 -11.16 -5.55 -5.57
N VAL A 263 -11.02 -4.73 -4.52
CA VAL A 263 -11.11 -5.15 -3.11
C VAL A 263 -12.52 -5.64 -2.74
N ASP A 264 -13.56 -5.13 -3.40
CA ASP A 264 -14.95 -5.52 -3.18
C ASP A 264 -15.17 -7.00 -3.50
N THR A 265 -14.39 -7.55 -4.43
CA THR A 265 -14.41 -8.99 -4.73
C THR A 265 -13.97 -9.82 -3.52
N PHE A 266 -12.93 -9.38 -2.79
CA PHE A 266 -12.48 -10.10 -1.59
C PHE A 266 -13.49 -10.00 -0.46
N PHE A 267 -14.12 -8.84 -0.25
CA PHE A 267 -15.18 -8.69 0.74
C PHE A 267 -16.38 -9.59 0.43
N MET A 268 -16.80 -9.65 -0.83
CA MET A 268 -17.88 -10.53 -1.28
C MET A 268 -17.53 -12.01 -1.09
N ILE A 269 -16.32 -12.43 -1.44
CA ILE A 269 -15.85 -13.81 -1.20
C ILE A 269 -15.80 -14.12 0.32
N SER A 270 -15.35 -13.18 1.13
CA SER A 270 -15.24 -13.32 2.58
C SER A 270 -16.62 -13.54 3.22
N GLY A 271 -17.60 -12.69 2.89
CA GLY A 271 -18.99 -12.84 3.35
C GLY A 271 -19.65 -14.14 2.88
N LEU A 272 -19.42 -14.54 1.62
CA LEU A 272 -19.94 -15.79 1.05
C LEU A 272 -19.41 -16.99 1.81
N LEU A 273 -18.10 -17.10 1.98
CA LEU A 273 -17.47 -18.22 2.67
C LEU A 273 -17.89 -18.26 4.14
N ASN A 274 -17.97 -17.11 4.80
CA ASN A 274 -18.39 -17.02 6.19
C ASN A 274 -19.81 -17.55 6.38
N MET A 275 -20.78 -17.09 5.58
CA MET A 275 -22.16 -17.59 5.68
C MET A 275 -22.29 -19.05 5.27
N TYR A 276 -21.64 -19.47 4.18
CA TYR A 276 -21.70 -20.85 3.72
C TYR A 276 -21.18 -21.82 4.78
N VAL A 277 -20.00 -21.55 5.35
CA VAL A 277 -19.41 -22.37 6.42
C VAL A 277 -20.27 -22.33 7.68
N PHE A 278 -20.79 -21.16 8.06
CA PHE A 278 -21.72 -21.03 9.18
C PHE A 278 -22.93 -21.95 9.02
N CYS A 279 -23.62 -21.93 7.87
CA CYS A 279 -24.74 -22.82 7.59
C CYS A 279 -24.36 -24.31 7.64
N VAL A 280 -23.22 -24.69 7.08
CA VAL A 280 -22.73 -26.09 7.10
C VAL A 280 -22.49 -26.57 8.52
N ILE A 281 -21.86 -25.74 9.38
CA ILE A 281 -21.63 -26.08 10.78
C ILE A 281 -22.96 -26.17 11.53
N ARG A 282 -23.85 -25.18 11.34
CA ARG A 282 -25.14 -25.13 12.04
C ARG A 282 -26.08 -26.27 11.67
N ALA A 283 -25.94 -26.81 10.46
CA ALA A 283 -26.67 -28.01 10.05
C ALA A 283 -26.25 -29.28 10.83
N LYS A 284 -25.00 -29.34 11.30
CA LYS A 284 -24.50 -30.44 12.15
C LYS A 284 -24.68 -30.15 13.64
N LYS A 285 -24.54 -28.88 14.05
CA LYS A 285 -24.61 -28.41 15.43
C LYS A 285 -25.58 -27.22 15.53
N PRO A 286 -26.86 -27.43 15.88
CA PRO A 286 -27.85 -26.36 15.87
C PRO A 286 -27.66 -25.33 16.99
N ARG A 287 -26.95 -25.67 18.08
CA ARG A 287 -26.70 -24.76 19.21
C ARG A 287 -25.56 -23.80 18.91
N TYR A 288 -25.86 -22.50 18.83
CA TYR A 288 -24.87 -21.44 18.69
C TYR A 288 -24.57 -20.83 20.05
N THR A 289 -23.31 -20.87 20.50
CA THR A 289 -22.91 -20.36 21.83
C THR A 289 -21.87 -19.23 21.70
N PRO A 290 -21.81 -18.31 22.68
CA PRO A 290 -20.78 -17.25 22.70
C PRO A 290 -19.34 -17.79 22.71
N LEU A 291 -19.12 -18.96 23.31
CA LEU A 291 -17.81 -19.61 23.31
C LEU A 291 -17.41 -20.06 21.90
N GLU A 292 -18.33 -20.64 21.12
CA GLU A 292 -18.06 -21.01 19.72
C GLU A 292 -17.72 -19.78 18.87
N LEU A 293 -18.39 -18.65 19.13
CA LEU A 293 -18.10 -17.39 18.47
C LEU A 293 -16.69 -16.88 18.82
N LEU A 294 -16.35 -16.85 20.11
CA LEU A 294 -15.02 -16.43 20.57
C LEU A 294 -13.92 -17.30 19.96
N ILE A 295 -14.10 -18.62 19.94
CA ILE A 295 -13.18 -19.56 19.29
C ILE A 295 -13.02 -19.24 17.80
N THR A 296 -14.12 -18.91 17.12
CA THR A 296 -14.11 -18.56 15.69
C THR A 296 -13.33 -17.26 15.42
N TYR A 297 -13.50 -16.24 16.28
CA TYR A 297 -12.71 -15.01 16.22
C TYR A 297 -11.22 -15.25 16.48
N LEU A 298 -10.89 -15.99 17.55
CA LEU A 298 -9.51 -16.32 17.91
C LEU A 298 -8.80 -17.11 16.80
N HIS A 299 -9.47 -18.11 16.22
CA HIS A 299 -8.90 -18.86 15.09
C HIS A 299 -8.61 -17.98 13.88
N ARG A 300 -9.51 -17.05 13.53
CA ARG A 300 -9.27 -16.15 12.41
C ARG A 300 -8.13 -15.17 12.71
N TYR A 301 -8.09 -14.62 13.91
CA TYR A 301 -7.04 -13.71 14.35
C TYR A 301 -5.66 -14.40 14.30
N ILE A 302 -5.52 -15.57 14.92
CA ILE A 302 -4.25 -16.34 14.94
C ILE A 302 -3.86 -16.79 13.53
N ARG A 303 -4.81 -16.99 12.61
CA ARG A 303 -4.52 -17.35 11.22
C ARG A 303 -3.92 -16.19 10.41
N VAL A 304 -4.38 -14.96 10.62
CA VAL A 304 -4.04 -13.80 9.77
C VAL A 304 -2.92 -12.95 10.39
N THR A 305 -3.05 -12.65 11.68
CA THR A 305 -2.20 -11.67 12.37
C THR A 305 -0.71 -12.01 12.36
N PRO A 306 -0.23 -13.26 12.48
CA PRO A 306 1.21 -13.53 12.48
C PRO A 306 1.93 -13.10 11.20
N ALA A 307 1.35 -13.40 10.03
CA ALA A 307 1.93 -12.98 8.76
C ALA A 307 1.86 -11.45 8.61
N TYR A 308 0.77 -10.84 9.06
CA TYR A 308 0.59 -9.40 9.01
C TYR A 308 1.56 -8.66 9.93
N ALA A 309 1.78 -9.15 11.16
CA ALA A 309 2.75 -8.62 12.11
C ALA A 309 4.18 -8.67 11.57
N LEU A 310 4.55 -9.76 10.88
CA LEU A 310 5.86 -9.85 10.21
C LEU A 310 5.99 -8.78 9.11
N MET A 311 4.95 -8.55 8.31
CA MET A 311 5.00 -7.50 7.28
C MET A 311 5.09 -6.08 7.88
N ILE A 312 4.39 -5.81 8.98
CA ILE A 312 4.52 -4.53 9.72
C ILE A 312 5.96 -4.37 10.21
N ALA A 313 6.52 -5.40 10.86
CA ALA A 313 7.87 -5.38 11.39
C ALA A 313 8.93 -5.17 10.29
N LEU A 314 8.78 -5.84 9.14
CA LEU A 314 9.66 -5.65 7.98
C LEU A 314 9.55 -4.24 7.40
N THR A 315 8.34 -3.68 7.30
CA THR A 315 8.13 -2.31 6.80
C THR A 315 8.72 -1.26 7.75
N ALA A 316 8.57 -1.46 9.05
CA ALA A 316 9.15 -0.62 10.11
C ALA A 316 10.69 -0.70 10.21
N THR A 317 11.33 -1.67 9.55
CA THR A 317 12.77 -1.93 9.69
C THR A 317 13.45 -2.15 8.34
N TRP A 318 13.46 -3.39 7.85
CA TRP A 318 14.29 -3.83 6.74
C TRP A 318 13.86 -3.29 5.38
N LEU A 319 12.56 -3.01 5.16
CA LEU A 319 12.10 -2.50 3.86
C LEU A 319 12.83 -1.20 3.50
N TYR A 320 12.98 -0.27 4.44
CA TYR A 320 13.73 0.97 4.23
C TYR A 320 15.23 0.75 3.91
N ARG A 321 15.79 -0.41 4.28
CA ARG A 321 17.21 -0.78 4.06
C ARG A 321 17.45 -1.63 2.80
N LEU A 322 16.40 -2.19 2.19
CA LEU A 322 16.54 -3.14 1.07
C LEU A 322 17.06 -2.50 -0.23
N SER A 323 16.90 -1.19 -0.36
CA SER A 323 17.36 -0.43 -1.51
C SER A 323 17.83 0.94 -1.05
N ASP A 324 18.55 1.61 -1.93
CA ASP A 324 18.94 3.00 -1.87
C ASP A 324 18.49 3.73 -3.15
N GLY A 325 18.82 5.01 -3.22
CA GLY A 325 18.44 5.88 -4.32
C GLY A 325 17.79 7.17 -3.85
N PRO A 326 17.77 8.19 -4.73
CA PRO A 326 17.37 9.55 -4.35
C PRO A 326 15.88 9.63 -3.97
N MET A 327 15.01 8.87 -4.63
CA MET A 327 13.57 8.85 -4.32
C MET A 327 13.20 7.85 -3.23
N TRP A 328 14.12 6.96 -2.85
CA TRP A 328 13.79 5.83 -1.97
C TRP A 328 13.31 6.30 -0.60
N ASP A 329 13.97 7.32 -0.03
CA ASP A 329 13.64 7.81 1.31
C ASP A 329 12.38 8.65 1.32
N ARG A 330 12.11 9.41 0.26
CA ARG A 330 10.81 10.10 0.08
C ARG A 330 9.65 9.11 -0.01
N LEU A 331 9.88 7.92 -0.56
CA LEU A 331 8.85 6.90 -0.77
C LEU A 331 8.67 5.97 0.46
N MET A 332 9.77 5.46 1.00
CA MET A 332 9.78 4.45 2.07
C MET A 332 9.99 5.05 3.47
N GLY A 333 10.53 6.27 3.58
CA GLY A 333 10.74 6.95 4.86
C GLY A 333 9.44 7.20 5.63
N PRO A 334 8.39 7.78 5.01
CA PRO A 334 7.10 7.94 5.68
C PRO A 334 6.50 6.62 6.15
N ALA A 335 6.52 5.59 5.28
CA ALA A 335 6.03 4.26 5.65
C ALA A 335 6.83 3.64 6.80
N ASN A 336 8.16 3.83 6.82
CA ASN A 336 9.02 3.35 7.90
C ASN A 336 8.65 3.97 9.25
N GLU A 337 8.50 5.30 9.29
CA GLU A 337 8.18 6.04 10.50
C GLU A 337 6.75 5.76 10.99
N GLN A 338 5.78 5.81 10.08
CA GLN A 338 4.37 5.50 10.38
C GLN A 338 4.18 4.06 10.87
N CYS A 339 4.98 3.11 10.39
CA CYS A 339 4.97 1.75 10.93
C CYS A 339 5.63 1.64 12.30
N LYS A 340 6.65 2.45 12.62
CA LYS A 340 7.27 2.46 13.96
C LYS A 340 6.32 3.02 15.03
N THR A 341 5.53 4.03 14.70
CA THR A 341 4.61 4.69 15.63
C THR A 341 3.22 4.02 15.64
N GLY A 342 2.68 3.65 14.48
CA GLY A 342 1.31 3.16 14.28
C GLY A 342 1.15 1.64 14.16
N TRP A 343 2.16 0.82 14.47
CA TRP A 343 2.07 -0.64 14.33
C TRP A 343 0.91 -1.26 15.11
N TRP A 344 0.60 -0.75 16.30
CA TRP A 344 -0.37 -1.34 17.20
C TRP A 344 -1.80 -1.23 16.63
N GLU A 345 -2.13 -0.12 15.96
CA GLU A 345 -3.42 0.12 15.31
C GLU A 345 -3.71 -0.93 14.23
N ASN A 346 -2.65 -1.36 13.54
CA ASN A 346 -2.71 -2.39 12.52
C ASN A 346 -2.95 -3.76 13.15
N ILE A 347 -2.29 -4.09 14.27
CA ILE A 347 -2.48 -5.37 14.98
C ILE A 347 -3.90 -5.52 15.55
N VAL A 348 -4.46 -4.42 16.06
CA VAL A 348 -5.86 -4.41 16.54
C VAL A 348 -6.88 -4.18 15.43
N TYR A 349 -6.45 -4.06 14.17
CA TYR A 349 -7.32 -3.86 12.99
C TYR A 349 -8.21 -2.60 13.09
N LEU A 350 -7.66 -1.49 13.58
CA LEU A 350 -8.33 -0.17 13.67
C LEU A 350 -7.65 0.93 12.85
N ASN A 351 -6.64 0.57 12.06
CA ASN A 351 -5.83 1.50 11.26
C ASN A 351 -6.60 2.24 10.15
N ASN A 352 -7.84 1.87 9.86
CA ASN A 352 -8.70 2.57 8.89
C ASN A 352 -9.68 3.57 9.52
N TYR A 353 -9.65 3.74 10.86
CA TYR A 353 -10.50 4.70 11.58
C TYR A 353 -9.73 5.62 12.53
N LEU A 354 -8.61 5.16 13.11
CA LEU A 354 -7.86 5.95 14.10
C LEU A 354 -7.00 7.03 13.46
N ASN A 355 -6.05 6.66 12.61
CA ASN A 355 -5.16 7.58 11.91
C ASN A 355 -5.12 7.28 10.40
N PRO A 356 -6.20 7.58 9.66
CA PRO A 356 -6.33 7.28 8.24
C PRO A 356 -5.38 8.10 7.34
N ASP A 357 -4.84 9.22 7.84
CA ASP A 357 -3.87 10.05 7.12
C ASP A 357 -2.42 9.53 7.27
N GLU A 358 -2.14 8.74 8.31
CA GLU A 358 -0.80 8.25 8.66
C GLU A 358 -0.75 6.71 8.70
N TYR A 359 -1.17 6.06 7.62
CA TYR A 359 -1.15 4.60 7.55
C TYR A 359 0.27 4.02 7.41
N CYS A 360 0.61 3.07 8.26
CA CYS A 360 1.84 2.25 8.13
C CYS A 360 1.96 1.57 6.75
N MET A 361 0.89 0.91 6.30
CA MET A 361 0.85 0.26 4.99
C MET A 361 -0.49 0.57 4.35
N MET A 362 -0.48 1.29 3.23
CA MET A 362 -1.73 1.72 2.59
C MET A 362 -2.66 0.55 2.33
N GLN A 363 -2.17 -0.50 1.68
CA GLN A 363 -2.95 -1.70 1.37
C GLN A 363 -3.49 -2.45 2.60
N SER A 364 -3.10 -2.14 3.83
CA SER A 364 -3.52 -2.90 4.99
C SER A 364 -4.92 -2.56 5.50
N TRP A 365 -5.49 -1.42 5.08
CA TRP A 365 -6.84 -1.00 5.48
C TRP A 365 -7.91 -2.05 5.16
N TYR A 366 -7.77 -2.79 4.05
CA TYR A 366 -8.77 -3.79 3.65
C TYR A 366 -8.80 -4.97 4.63
N LEU A 367 -7.65 -5.33 5.22
CA LEU A 367 -7.57 -6.38 6.24
C LEU A 367 -8.33 -5.95 7.50
N ALA A 368 -8.21 -4.68 7.89
CA ALA A 368 -8.96 -4.10 9.00
C ALA A 368 -10.46 -4.11 8.73
N ALA A 369 -10.88 -3.61 7.57
CA ALA A 369 -12.28 -3.62 7.17
C ALA A 369 -12.86 -5.06 7.14
N ASP A 370 -12.14 -6.03 6.58
CA ASP A 370 -12.56 -7.44 6.54
C ASP A 370 -12.65 -8.08 7.94
N MET A 371 -11.75 -7.72 8.86
CA MET A 371 -11.80 -8.19 10.24
C MET A 371 -12.99 -7.59 10.99
N GLN A 372 -13.23 -6.30 10.84
CA GLN A 372 -14.37 -5.59 11.45
C GLN A 372 -15.72 -6.12 10.93
N MET A 373 -15.87 -6.31 9.61
CA MET A 373 -17.08 -6.91 9.03
C MET A 373 -17.31 -8.34 9.53
N PHE A 374 -16.25 -9.09 9.79
CA PHE A 374 -16.36 -10.43 10.38
C PHE A 374 -16.75 -10.40 11.85
N TRP A 375 -16.22 -9.46 12.64
CA TRP A 375 -16.69 -9.26 14.02
C TRP A 375 -18.17 -8.92 14.06
N LEU A 376 -18.64 -8.06 13.16
CA LEU A 376 -20.06 -7.70 13.09
C LEU A 376 -20.92 -8.78 12.41
N SER A 377 -20.31 -9.71 11.66
CA SER A 377 -21.06 -10.68 10.86
C SER A 377 -22.11 -11.51 11.60
N PRO A 378 -21.91 -11.97 12.86
CA PRO A 378 -22.95 -12.76 13.54
C PRO A 378 -24.28 -12.04 13.69
N LEU A 379 -24.26 -10.69 13.74
CA LEU A 379 -25.48 -9.88 13.79
C LEU A 379 -26.36 -10.12 12.57
N VAL A 380 -25.75 -10.40 11.41
CA VAL A 380 -26.44 -10.68 10.14
C VAL A 380 -26.60 -12.18 9.88
N LEU A 381 -25.57 -12.99 10.18
CA LEU A 381 -25.61 -14.43 9.90
C LEU A 381 -26.69 -15.14 10.73
N TYR A 382 -26.83 -14.77 12.00
CA TYR A 382 -27.73 -15.47 12.93
C TYR A 382 -29.21 -15.22 12.61
N PRO A 383 -29.70 -13.97 12.42
CA PRO A 383 -31.08 -13.72 11.98
C PRO A 383 -31.38 -14.37 10.64
N LEU A 384 -30.49 -14.27 9.66
CA LEU A 384 -30.70 -14.90 8.34
C LEU A 384 -30.82 -16.42 8.40
N TRP A 385 -30.05 -17.06 9.27
CA TRP A 385 -30.12 -18.51 9.47
C TRP A 385 -31.36 -18.94 10.28
N ARG A 386 -31.68 -18.24 11.38
CA ARG A 386 -32.74 -18.64 12.33
C ARG A 386 -34.13 -18.17 11.90
N TRP A 387 -34.20 -16.97 11.31
CA TRP A 387 -35.41 -16.23 10.96
C TRP A 387 -35.24 -15.55 9.58
N PRO A 388 -35.32 -16.30 8.48
CA PRO A 388 -34.91 -15.82 7.16
C PRO A 388 -35.62 -14.55 6.71
N LEU A 389 -36.90 -14.37 7.04
CA LEU A 389 -37.64 -13.15 6.69
C LEU A 389 -37.01 -11.89 7.32
N PHE A 390 -36.69 -11.94 8.61
CA PHE A 390 -36.02 -10.83 9.30
C PHE A 390 -34.61 -10.62 8.76
N GLY A 391 -33.87 -11.69 8.47
CA GLY A 391 -32.55 -11.57 7.85
C GLY A 391 -32.56 -10.96 6.45
N TYR A 392 -33.58 -11.24 5.62
CA TYR A 392 -33.72 -10.59 4.31
C TYR A 392 -34.03 -9.09 4.46
N ILE A 393 -34.90 -8.72 5.39
CA ILE A 393 -35.21 -7.31 5.68
C ILE A 393 -33.94 -6.58 6.15
N GLU A 394 -33.19 -7.18 7.08
CA GLU A 394 -31.92 -6.66 7.57
C GLU A 394 -30.92 -6.43 6.42
N ILE A 395 -30.74 -7.41 5.53
CA ILE A 395 -29.86 -7.29 4.36
C ILE A 395 -30.25 -6.10 3.49
N VAL A 396 -31.55 -5.92 3.21
CA VAL A 396 -32.04 -4.82 2.38
C VAL A 396 -31.75 -3.47 3.05
N ILE A 397 -32.02 -3.34 4.35
CA ILE A 397 -31.75 -2.12 5.12
C ILE A 397 -30.26 -1.79 5.13
N LEU A 398 -29.41 -2.77 5.44
CA LEU A 398 -27.97 -2.55 5.50
C LEU A 398 -27.37 -2.21 4.13
N THR A 399 -27.88 -2.83 3.05
CA THR A 399 -27.47 -2.51 1.68
C THR A 399 -27.88 -1.09 1.31
N ALA A 400 -29.14 -0.70 1.60
CA ALA A 400 -29.61 0.66 1.35
C ALA A 400 -28.79 1.70 2.14
N GLY A 401 -28.49 1.42 3.41
CA GLY A 401 -27.66 2.28 4.26
C GLY A 401 -26.23 2.42 3.73
N SER A 402 -25.61 1.33 3.26
CA SER A 402 -24.26 1.35 2.71
C SER A 402 -24.16 2.02 1.33
N VAL A 403 -25.24 2.06 0.56
CA VAL A 403 -25.31 2.84 -0.70
C VAL A 403 -25.56 4.32 -0.39
N ALA A 404 -26.40 4.60 0.59
CA ALA A 404 -26.70 5.97 1.01
C ALA A 404 -25.50 6.66 1.69
N SER A 405 -24.69 5.94 2.47
CA SER A 405 -23.57 6.52 3.22
C SER A 405 -22.52 7.23 2.34
N PRO A 406 -21.92 6.63 1.30
CA PRO A 406 -20.96 7.34 0.45
C PRO A 406 -21.63 8.48 -0.35
N PHE A 407 -22.92 8.35 -0.71
CA PHE A 407 -23.67 9.42 -1.36
C PHE A 407 -23.81 10.64 -0.44
N LEU A 408 -24.25 10.42 0.80
CA LEU A 408 -24.41 11.49 1.79
C LEU A 408 -23.08 12.13 2.14
N ILE A 409 -22.03 11.34 2.36
CA ILE A 409 -20.68 11.86 2.63
C ILE A 409 -20.21 12.72 1.46
N SER A 410 -20.33 12.23 0.21
CA SER A 410 -19.90 12.99 -0.97
C SER A 410 -20.67 14.30 -1.13
N TYR A 411 -21.98 14.28 -0.87
CA TYR A 411 -22.85 15.46 -0.95
C TYR A 411 -22.52 16.50 0.12
N LEU A 412 -22.34 16.08 1.37
CA LEU A 412 -22.06 16.96 2.51
C LEU A 412 -20.64 17.55 2.44
N GLU A 413 -19.66 16.75 2.02
CA GLU A 413 -18.25 17.14 1.94
C GLU A 413 -17.88 17.87 0.64
N GLY A 414 -18.84 18.02 -0.28
CA GLY A 414 -18.65 18.69 -1.57
C GLY A 414 -17.68 17.95 -2.51
N ILE A 415 -17.59 16.61 -2.39
CA ILE A 415 -16.67 15.79 -3.19
C ILE A 415 -17.24 15.66 -4.60
N LYS A 416 -16.52 16.19 -5.59
CA LYS A 416 -16.93 16.18 -7.00
C LYS A 416 -16.93 14.75 -7.56
N THR A 417 -17.89 14.46 -8.44
CA THR A 417 -18.02 13.19 -9.16
C THR A 417 -17.91 13.40 -10.67
N PRO A 418 -17.18 12.53 -11.43
CA PRO A 418 -16.34 11.42 -10.95
C PRO A 418 -15.20 11.92 -10.04
N ILE A 419 -14.72 11.07 -9.12
CA ILE A 419 -13.64 11.40 -8.18
C ILE A 419 -12.47 11.95 -9.01
N PRO A 420 -12.14 13.25 -8.91
CA PRO A 420 -11.17 13.86 -9.80
C PRO A 420 -9.78 13.30 -9.50
N MET A 421 -8.99 13.03 -10.55
CA MET A 421 -7.54 12.92 -10.36
C MET A 421 -7.01 14.33 -10.09
N THR A 422 -6.84 14.61 -8.81
CA THR A 422 -6.22 15.82 -8.31
C THR A 422 -4.76 15.52 -7.98
N THR A 423 -3.85 16.42 -8.33
CA THR A 423 -2.45 16.40 -7.86
C THR A 423 -2.34 16.94 -6.43
N ASN A 424 -3.44 17.47 -5.88
CA ASN A 424 -3.49 17.96 -4.51
C ASN A 424 -3.52 16.79 -3.51
N ALA A 425 -2.42 16.59 -2.80
CA ALA A 425 -2.29 15.54 -1.80
C ALA A 425 -3.34 15.64 -0.67
N ALA A 426 -3.73 16.85 -0.25
CA ALA A 426 -4.72 17.05 0.81
C ALA A 426 -6.13 16.66 0.36
N GLU A 427 -6.49 16.97 -0.88
CA GLU A 427 -7.77 16.55 -1.46
C GLU A 427 -7.81 15.03 -1.66
N GLN A 428 -6.71 14.42 -2.11
CA GLN A 428 -6.59 12.95 -2.18
C GLN A 428 -6.74 12.29 -0.81
N ALA A 429 -6.06 12.81 0.21
CA ALA A 429 -6.14 12.30 1.58
C ALA A 429 -7.59 12.36 2.11
N LYS A 430 -8.25 13.52 1.96
CA LYS A 430 -9.65 13.71 2.33
C LYS A 430 -10.58 12.69 1.67
N ILE A 431 -10.41 12.44 0.37
CA ILE A 431 -11.23 11.46 -0.37
C ILE A 431 -10.98 10.03 0.13
N MET A 432 -9.72 9.69 0.40
CA MET A 432 -9.35 8.37 0.90
C MET A 432 -9.97 8.14 2.29
N ASP A 433 -9.82 9.09 3.20
CA ASP A 433 -10.36 9.03 4.56
C ASP A 433 -11.90 9.00 4.57
N ALA A 434 -12.56 9.91 3.85
CA ALA A 434 -14.01 10.03 3.94
C ALA A 434 -14.78 8.90 3.24
N ILE A 435 -14.25 8.39 2.11
CA ILE A 435 -15.02 7.47 1.24
C ILE A 435 -14.38 6.08 1.14
N TYR A 436 -13.06 5.99 0.99
CA TYR A 436 -12.41 4.75 0.56
C TYR A 436 -12.05 3.80 1.72
N LEU A 437 -11.45 4.33 2.78
CA LEU A 437 -10.97 3.58 3.95
C LEU A 437 -12.07 3.10 4.92
N PRO A 438 -13.16 3.85 5.15
CA PRO A 438 -14.13 3.47 6.18
C PRO A 438 -14.91 2.21 5.81
N THR A 439 -15.01 1.28 6.75
CA THR A 439 -15.66 -0.02 6.53
C THR A 439 -17.13 0.09 6.14
N HIS A 440 -17.83 1.09 6.68
CA HIS A 440 -19.27 1.26 6.49
C HIS A 440 -19.66 1.72 5.07
N THR A 441 -18.72 2.26 4.28
CA THR A 441 -18.95 2.64 2.88
C THR A 441 -18.78 1.44 1.93
N LYS A 442 -18.16 0.35 2.40
CA LYS A 442 -17.83 -0.86 1.62
C LYS A 442 -18.59 -2.13 2.04
N ILE A 443 -19.41 -2.06 3.09
CA ILE A 443 -20.06 -3.23 3.67
C ILE A 443 -21.05 -3.93 2.72
N THR A 444 -21.60 -3.22 1.73
CA THR A 444 -22.48 -3.78 0.68
C THR A 444 -21.90 -5.06 0.06
N SER A 445 -20.64 -5.02 -0.36
CA SER A 445 -19.98 -6.16 -1.03
C SER A 445 -19.96 -7.40 -0.16
N TYR A 446 -19.69 -7.23 1.13
CA TYR A 446 -19.69 -8.31 2.12
C TYR A 446 -21.09 -8.88 2.39
N ILE A 447 -22.10 -8.01 2.49
CA ILE A 447 -23.51 -8.41 2.69
C ILE A 447 -24.03 -9.19 1.47
N VAL A 448 -23.75 -8.73 0.26
CA VAL A 448 -24.06 -9.48 -0.98
C VAL A 448 -23.37 -10.84 -0.97
N GLY A 449 -22.13 -10.90 -0.47
CA GLY A 449 -21.43 -12.15 -0.18
C GLY A 449 -22.23 -13.07 0.74
N ILE A 450 -22.65 -12.58 1.92
CA ILE A 450 -23.45 -13.35 2.89
C ILE A 450 -24.71 -13.93 2.24
N LEU A 451 -25.48 -13.10 1.52
CA LEU A 451 -26.69 -13.52 0.83
C LEU A 451 -26.37 -14.63 -0.19
N THR A 452 -25.33 -14.44 -0.99
CA THR A 452 -24.88 -15.43 -1.98
C THR A 452 -24.50 -16.75 -1.30
N GLY A 453 -23.78 -16.70 -0.18
CA GLY A 453 -23.39 -17.88 0.59
C GLY A 453 -24.58 -18.65 1.15
N TYR A 454 -25.61 -17.94 1.64
CA TYR A 454 -26.85 -18.53 2.12
C TYR A 454 -27.63 -19.23 1.00
N LEU A 455 -27.83 -18.56 -0.14
CA LEU A 455 -28.50 -19.12 -1.31
C LEU A 455 -27.75 -20.34 -1.85
N LEU A 456 -26.43 -20.25 -1.96
CA LEU A 456 -25.55 -21.32 -2.42
C LEU A 456 -25.64 -22.57 -1.54
N TYR A 457 -25.70 -22.38 -0.22
CA TYR A 457 -25.97 -23.48 0.71
C TYR A 457 -27.35 -24.12 0.46
N GLY A 458 -28.39 -23.29 0.26
CA GLY A 458 -29.74 -23.74 -0.05
C GLY A 458 -29.83 -24.55 -1.35
N PHE A 459 -29.15 -24.10 -2.42
CA PHE A 459 -29.06 -24.81 -3.70
C PHE A 459 -28.35 -26.16 -3.58
N ARG A 460 -27.19 -26.21 -2.89
CA ARG A 460 -26.44 -27.47 -2.69
C ARG A 460 -27.22 -28.51 -1.87
N LYS A 461 -28.09 -28.06 -0.97
CA LYS A 461 -29.00 -28.93 -0.21
C LYS A 461 -30.33 -29.22 -0.92
N GLN A 462 -30.49 -28.80 -2.18
CA GLN A 462 -31.73 -28.93 -2.97
C GLN A 462 -32.98 -28.33 -2.31
N LYS A 463 -32.81 -27.44 -1.32
CA LYS A 463 -33.93 -26.75 -0.66
C LYS A 463 -34.53 -25.67 -1.55
N ILE A 464 -33.74 -25.16 -2.51
CA ILE A 464 -34.13 -24.18 -3.50
C ILE A 464 -33.94 -24.82 -4.88
N LYS A 465 -35.00 -24.91 -5.68
CA LYS A 465 -34.93 -25.44 -7.05
C LYS A 465 -34.69 -24.29 -8.02
N PHE A 466 -33.50 -24.23 -8.63
CA PHE A 466 -33.21 -23.28 -9.70
C PHE A 466 -33.38 -23.99 -11.05
N ARG A 467 -34.28 -23.48 -11.90
CA ARG A 467 -34.37 -23.91 -13.31
C ARG A 467 -33.49 -22.96 -14.12
N MET A 468 -32.29 -23.41 -14.50
CA MET A 468 -31.53 -22.72 -15.55
C MET A 468 -32.29 -22.84 -16.87
N ASN A 469 -32.69 -21.71 -17.45
CA ASN A 469 -33.14 -21.70 -18.85
C ASN A 469 -31.94 -22.07 -19.73
N LYS A 470 -32.12 -23.08 -20.61
CA LYS A 470 -31.13 -23.63 -21.55
C LYS A 470 -30.78 -22.65 -22.69
N ILE A 471 -30.44 -21.40 -22.39
CA ILE A 471 -29.97 -20.45 -23.41
C ILE A 471 -28.42 -20.47 -23.52
N PHE A 472 -27.72 -21.04 -22.54
CA PHE A 472 -26.26 -21.13 -22.53
C PHE A 472 -25.76 -22.51 -22.07
N SER A 473 -26.12 -23.60 -22.79
CA SER A 473 -25.43 -24.89 -22.66
C SER A 473 -24.83 -25.33 -23.98
#